data_AF-A0AB39M4F8-F1
#
_entry.id   AF-A0AB39M4F8-F1
#
_cell.length_a   1.000
_cell.length_b   1.000
_cell.length_c   1.000
_cell.angle_alpha   90.00
_cell.angle_beta   90.00
_cell.angle_gamma   90.00
#
_symmetry.space_group_name_H-M   'P 1'
#
loop_
_entity.id
_entity.type
_entity.pdbx_description
1 polymer ?
#
loop_
_entity_poly.entity_id
_entity_poly.type
_entity_poly.pdbx_seq_one_letter_code
_entity_poly.pdbx_strand_id
1 'polypeptide(L)'
;MTNRTVTIHTTDRGPVTIPEPAWCLGEHVADGYWIDITHSGPQEELDFRDEPLWILEVITDPTVRDPARRLPRVYVQQTGFARTLDPAGLDALADALVEHAAVLRARAKEVAALVAAESE
;
A
#
# COMPACT_ATOMS: atom_id res chain seq x y z
N MET A 1 14.73 7.15 11.70
CA MET A 1 15.06 6.26 10.57
C MET A 1 15.53 4.91 11.08
N THR A 2 14.87 3.83 10.67
CA THR A 2 15.37 2.47 10.94
C THR A 2 16.52 2.15 10.01
N ASN A 3 17.63 1.66 10.57
CA ASN A 3 18.85 1.31 9.84
C ASN A 3 18.77 -0.07 9.17
N ARG A 4 17.56 -0.50 8.77
CA ARG A 4 17.36 -1.80 8.14
C ARG A 4 17.68 -1.67 6.65
N THR A 5 18.33 -2.69 6.10
CA THR A 5 18.62 -2.77 4.67
C THR A 5 18.25 -4.15 4.17
N VAL A 6 17.88 -4.24 2.89
CA VAL A 6 17.62 -5.51 2.20
C VAL A 6 18.48 -5.63 0.95
N THR A 7 18.97 -6.84 0.68
CA THR A 7 19.66 -7.16 -0.58
C THR A 7 18.70 -7.91 -1.49
N ILE A 8 18.41 -7.34 -2.66
CA ILE A 8 17.50 -7.89 -3.67
C ILE A 8 18.32 -8.25 -4.90
N HIS A 9 18.09 -9.41 -5.50
CA HIS A 9 18.71 -9.77 -6.78
C HIS A 9 17.86 -9.17 -7.91
N THR A 10 18.48 -8.39 -8.80
CA THR A 10 17.80 -7.84 -9.98
C THR A 10 18.40 -8.40 -11.26
N THR A 11 17.57 -8.47 -12.30
CA THR A 11 17.97 -9.00 -13.61
C THR A 11 18.92 -8.07 -14.38
N ASP A 12 18.84 -6.76 -14.11
CA ASP A 12 19.51 -5.70 -14.88
C ASP A 12 20.72 -5.07 -14.17
N ARG A 13 20.87 -5.29 -12.86
CA ARG A 13 21.96 -4.70 -12.05
C ARG A 13 22.64 -5.69 -11.11
N GLY A 14 22.21 -6.96 -11.10
CA GLY A 14 22.69 -7.94 -10.15
C GLY A 14 22.16 -7.67 -8.74
N PRO A 15 22.87 -8.11 -7.68
CA PRO A 15 22.44 -7.87 -6.32
C PRO A 15 22.58 -6.38 -5.94
N VAL A 16 21.50 -5.80 -5.41
CA VAL A 16 21.43 -4.41 -4.96
C VAL A 16 21.05 -4.38 -3.49
N THR A 17 21.68 -3.49 -2.71
CA THR A 17 21.34 -3.29 -1.30
C THR A 17 20.74 -1.91 -1.10
N ILE A 18 19.54 -1.84 -0.52
CA ILE A 18 18.80 -0.59 -0.32
C ILE A 18 18.32 -0.45 1.12
N PRO A 19 18.14 0.80 1.62
CA PRO A 19 17.48 1.06 2.89
C PRO A 19 16.05 0.54 2.88
N GLU A 20 15.58 0.07 4.03
CA GLU A 20 14.26 -0.49 4.17
C GLU A 20 13.47 0.22 5.28
N PRO A 21 12.29 0.79 4.97
CA PRO A 21 11.48 1.48 5.96
C PRO A 21 11.05 0.57 7.11
N ALA A 22 10.83 1.17 8.29
CA ALA A 22 10.42 0.44 9.50
C ALA A 22 9.10 -0.31 9.33
N TRP A 23 8.19 0.26 8.53
CA TRP A 23 6.86 -0.25 8.26
C TRP A 23 6.80 -1.30 7.15
N CYS A 24 7.90 -1.50 6.40
CA CYS A 24 7.92 -2.48 5.32
C CYS A 24 7.93 -3.91 5.89
N LEU A 25 7.24 -4.85 5.25
CA LEU A 25 7.18 -6.23 5.70
C LEU A 25 8.47 -7.04 5.47
N GLY A 26 9.38 -6.57 4.61
CA GLY A 26 10.56 -7.37 4.23
C GLY A 26 10.33 -8.33 3.07
N GLU A 27 9.14 -8.33 2.47
CA GLU A 27 8.79 -9.19 1.35
C GLU A 27 9.08 -8.49 0.02
N HIS A 28 9.95 -9.09 -0.79
CA HIS A 28 10.42 -8.50 -2.06
C HIS A 28 10.40 -9.54 -3.17
N VAL A 29 9.94 -9.12 -4.36
CA VAL A 29 10.06 -9.96 -5.56
C VAL A 29 11.53 -10.02 -5.97
N ALA A 30 12.10 -11.23 -5.97
CA ALA A 30 13.44 -11.47 -6.48
C ALA A 30 13.45 -11.51 -8.02
N ASP A 31 14.62 -11.21 -8.59
CA ASP A 31 14.93 -11.32 -10.02
C ASP A 31 14.10 -10.41 -10.95
N GLY A 32 13.47 -9.37 -10.39
CA GLY A 32 12.81 -8.28 -11.14
C GLY A 32 13.79 -7.23 -11.68
N TYR A 33 13.25 -6.15 -12.24
CA TYR A 33 14.05 -4.98 -12.62
C TYR A 33 14.29 -4.07 -11.42
N TRP A 34 15.45 -3.40 -11.37
CA TRP A 34 15.77 -2.41 -10.34
C TRP A 34 14.68 -1.36 -10.13
N ILE A 35 14.03 -0.93 -11.22
CA ILE A 35 12.99 0.11 -11.18
C ILE A 35 11.65 -0.37 -10.61
N ASP A 36 11.44 -1.68 -10.52
CA ASP A 36 10.20 -2.29 -10.05
C ASP A 36 10.26 -2.66 -8.55
N ILE A 37 11.38 -2.38 -7.89
CA ILE A 37 11.51 -2.60 -6.44
C ILE A 37 10.52 -1.68 -5.71
N THR A 38 9.67 -2.30 -4.90
CA THR A 38 8.62 -1.67 -4.10
C THR A 38 8.72 -2.18 -2.68
N HIS A 39 8.76 -1.27 -1.70
CA HIS A 39 8.54 -1.63 -0.30
C HIS A 39 7.04 -1.60 -0.02
N SER A 40 6.51 -2.70 0.50
CA SER A 40 5.11 -2.85 0.88
C SER A 40 4.95 -3.06 2.39
N GLY A 41 3.93 -2.43 2.97
CA GLY A 41 3.46 -2.66 4.32
C GLY A 41 2.36 -3.72 4.38
N PRO A 42 1.71 -3.92 5.54
CA PRO A 42 0.56 -4.81 5.65
C PRO A 42 -0.61 -4.37 4.77
N GLN A 43 -1.33 -5.36 4.21
CA GLN A 43 -2.59 -5.14 3.52
C GLN A 43 -3.74 -5.00 4.53
N GLU A 44 -4.65 -4.07 4.24
CA GLU A 44 -5.92 -3.88 4.95
C GLU A 44 -7.07 -4.01 3.96
N GLU A 45 -7.99 -4.91 4.25
CA GLU A 45 -9.20 -5.11 3.46
C GLU A 45 -10.36 -4.29 4.04
N LEU A 46 -11.13 -3.66 3.17
CA LEU A 46 -12.36 -2.94 3.51
C LEU A 46 -13.54 -3.70 2.94
N ASP A 47 -14.26 -4.40 3.81
CA ASP A 47 -15.21 -5.43 3.42
C ASP A 47 -16.66 -4.95 3.41
N PHE A 48 -17.47 -5.60 2.59
CA PHE A 48 -18.91 -5.59 2.71
C PHE A 48 -19.43 -7.02 2.70
N ARG A 49 -20.02 -7.44 3.84
CA ARG A 49 -20.53 -8.81 4.05
C ARG A 49 -19.48 -9.89 3.75
N ASP A 50 -18.31 -9.76 4.37
CA ASP A 50 -17.17 -10.68 4.25
C ASP A 50 -16.57 -10.79 2.84
N GLU A 51 -16.91 -9.85 1.95
CA GLU A 51 -16.28 -9.70 0.64
C GLU A 51 -15.50 -8.38 0.60
N PRO A 52 -14.20 -8.40 0.28
CA PRO A 52 -13.42 -7.17 0.20
C PRO A 52 -13.94 -6.31 -0.95
N LEU A 53 -14.20 -5.03 -0.68
CA LEU A 53 -14.47 -4.00 -1.69
C LEU A 53 -13.18 -3.28 -2.11
N TRP A 54 -12.30 -3.05 -1.14
CA TRP A 54 -11.03 -2.36 -1.33
C TRP A 54 -9.91 -3.10 -0.61
N ILE A 55 -8.72 -3.07 -1.20
CA ILE A 55 -7.47 -3.47 -0.53
C ILE A 55 -6.59 -2.23 -0.47
N LEU A 56 -6.09 -1.91 0.71
CA LEU A 56 -5.19 -0.80 0.99
C LEU A 56 -3.83 -1.33 1.41
N GLU A 57 -2.76 -0.70 0.90
CA GLU A 57 -1.39 -1.05 1.29
C GLU A 57 -0.50 0.19 1.27
N VAL A 58 0.32 0.40 2.30
CA VAL A 58 1.34 1.46 2.25
C VAL A 58 2.50 0.98 1.39
N ILE A 59 2.88 1.77 0.39
CA ILE A 59 3.97 1.46 -0.53
C ILE A 59 4.96 2.62 -0.73
N THR A 60 6.19 2.30 -1.11
CA THR A 60 7.15 3.25 -1.71
C THR A 60 8.01 2.56 -2.78
N ASP A 61 8.39 3.29 -3.83
CA ASP A 61 9.28 2.80 -4.88
C ASP A 61 10.60 3.59 -4.79
N PRO A 62 11.61 3.08 -4.07
CA PRO A 62 12.80 3.88 -3.76
C PRO A 62 13.67 4.19 -4.99
N THR A 63 13.50 3.42 -6.07
CA THR A 63 14.42 3.40 -7.22
C THR A 63 13.92 4.17 -8.45
N VAL A 64 12.63 4.51 -8.49
CA VAL A 64 12.01 5.21 -9.62
C VAL A 64 12.48 6.67 -9.70
N ARG A 65 12.34 7.32 -10.85
CA ARG A 65 12.80 8.72 -11.02
C ARG A 65 11.88 9.74 -10.38
N ASP A 66 10.59 9.44 -10.30
CA ASP A 66 9.58 10.33 -9.74
C ASP A 66 9.76 10.46 -8.22
N PRO A 67 10.10 11.67 -7.71
CA PRO A 67 10.28 11.88 -6.28
C PRO A 67 9.01 11.59 -5.45
N ALA A 68 7.82 11.82 -6.01
CA ALA A 68 6.57 11.59 -5.29
C ALA A 68 6.36 10.08 -5.01
N ARG A 69 6.85 9.21 -5.89
CA ARG A 69 6.80 7.76 -5.72
C ARG A 69 7.88 7.20 -4.80
N ARG A 70 8.88 8.00 -4.42
CA ARG A 70 9.87 7.61 -3.40
C ARG A 70 9.40 7.90 -1.98
N LEU A 71 8.30 8.64 -1.84
CA LEU A 71 7.66 8.90 -0.55
C LEU A 71 6.60 7.83 -0.25
N PRO A 72 6.34 7.53 1.04
CA PRO A 72 5.23 6.66 1.44
C PRO A 72 3.90 7.14 0.86
N ARG A 73 3.12 6.21 0.32
CA ARG A 73 1.77 6.45 -0.22
C ARG A 73 0.89 5.22 -0.02
N VAL A 74 -0.42 5.34 -0.23
CA VAL A 74 -1.34 4.19 -0.18
C VAL A 74 -1.64 3.72 -1.60
N TYR A 75 -1.36 2.45 -1.88
CA TYR A 75 -1.95 1.71 -2.98
C TYR A 75 -3.40 1.37 -2.63
N VAL A 76 -4.33 1.73 -3.51
CA VAL A 76 -5.76 1.47 -3.35
C VAL A 76 -6.22 0.63 -4.52
N GLN A 77 -6.62 -0.61 -4.23
CA GLN A 77 -7.16 -1.52 -5.22
C GLN A 77 -8.66 -1.68 -5.01
N GLN A 78 -9.45 -1.47 -6.07
CA GLN A 78 -10.84 -1.92 -6.11
C GLN A 78 -10.86 -3.41 -6.42
N THR A 79 -11.67 -4.17 -5.70
CA THR A 79 -11.89 -5.60 -5.99
C THR A 79 -12.98 -5.79 -7.04
N GLY A 80 -13.28 -7.06 -7.35
CA GLY A 80 -14.32 -7.45 -8.31
C GLY A 80 -15.73 -7.57 -7.72
N PHE A 81 -16.08 -6.87 -6.63
CA PHE A 81 -17.41 -6.99 -6.01
C PHE A 81 -18.54 -6.74 -7.04
N ALA A 82 -19.33 -7.78 -7.29
CA ALA A 82 -20.43 -7.76 -8.24
C ALA A 82 -21.59 -8.60 -7.69
N ARG A 83 -22.63 -7.94 -7.18
CA ARG A 83 -23.80 -8.58 -6.56
C ARG A 83 -25.09 -7.84 -6.93
N THR A 84 -26.20 -8.57 -6.96
CA THR A 84 -27.55 -7.99 -7.00
C THR A 84 -28.01 -7.77 -5.57
N LEU A 85 -28.40 -6.55 -5.23
CA LEU A 85 -28.86 -6.18 -3.89
C LEU A 85 -30.33 -5.75 -3.93
N ASP A 86 -31.05 -6.04 -2.86
CA ASP A 86 -32.37 -5.48 -2.59
C ASP A 86 -32.23 -4.06 -1.97
N PRO A 87 -33.33 -3.32 -1.72
CA PRO A 87 -33.23 -1.98 -1.15
C PRO A 87 -32.46 -1.92 0.17
N ALA A 88 -32.70 -2.87 1.09
CA ALA A 88 -31.98 -2.92 2.37
C ALA A 88 -30.47 -3.22 2.18
N GLY A 89 -30.12 -4.03 1.19
CA GLY A 89 -28.73 -4.30 0.82
C GLY A 89 -28.03 -3.09 0.23
N LEU A 90 -28.74 -2.25 -0.54
CA LEU A 90 -28.20 -0.98 -1.05
C LEU A 90 -27.92 0.02 0.07
N ASP A 91 -28.85 0.16 1.03
CA ASP A 91 -28.64 1.01 2.21
C ASP A 91 -27.45 0.51 3.04
N ALA A 92 -27.36 -0.79 3.29
CA ALA A 92 -26.24 -1.38 4.03
C ALA A 92 -24.90 -1.18 3.31
N LEU A 93 -24.87 -1.28 1.97
CA LEU A 93 -23.67 -1.01 1.18
C LEU A 93 -23.27 0.47 1.31
N ALA A 94 -24.23 1.39 1.28
CA ALA A 94 -23.98 2.81 1.45
C ALA A 94 -23.36 3.12 2.82
N ASP A 95 -23.89 2.52 3.90
CA ASP A 95 -23.36 2.67 5.25
C ASP A 95 -21.91 2.16 5.34
N ALA A 96 -21.63 0.97 4.79
CA ALA A 96 -20.27 0.43 4.75
C ALA A 96 -19.30 1.37 3.99
N LEU A 97 -19.73 1.96 2.87
CA LEU A 97 -18.91 2.93 2.14
C LEU A 97 -18.64 4.21 2.93
N VAL A 98 -19.56 4.65 3.80
CA VAL A 98 -19.34 5.78 4.71
C VAL A 98 -18.27 5.44 5.75
N GLU A 99 -18.31 4.23 6.31
CA GLU A 99 -17.29 3.73 7.24
C GLU A 99 -15.92 3.60 6.55
N HIS A 100 -15.88 3.03 5.34
CA HIS A 100 -14.66 2.95 4.53
C HIS A 100 -14.07 4.33 4.22
N ALA A 101 -14.92 5.34 3.97
CA ALA A 101 -14.46 6.70 3.80
C ALA A 101 -13.83 7.30 5.08
N ALA A 102 -14.22 6.84 6.27
CA ALA A 102 -13.54 7.21 7.51
C ALA A 102 -12.16 6.56 7.62
N VAL A 103 -12.03 5.27 7.25
CA VAL A 103 -10.74 4.55 7.24
C VAL A 103 -9.75 5.22 6.28
N LEU A 104 -10.17 5.56 5.06
CA LEU A 104 -9.32 6.26 4.09
C LEU A 104 -8.79 7.60 4.64
N ARG A 105 -9.62 8.35 5.36
CA ARG A 105 -9.20 9.61 6.01
C ARG A 105 -8.23 9.38 7.17
N ALA A 106 -8.36 8.28 7.90
CA ALA A 106 -7.40 7.90 8.93
C ALA A 106 -6.05 7.53 8.31
N ARG A 107 -6.05 6.66 7.27
CA ARG A 107 -4.83 6.29 6.53
C ARG A 107 -4.14 7.48 5.88
N ALA A 108 -4.89 8.45 5.37
CA ALA A 108 -4.30 9.69 4.86
C ALA A 108 -3.47 10.44 5.92
N LYS A 109 -3.93 10.47 7.18
CA LYS A 109 -3.19 11.09 8.29
C LYS A 109 -1.95 10.30 8.65
N GLU A 110 -2.05 8.98 8.69
CA GLU A 110 -0.91 8.10 9.00
C GLU A 110 0.18 8.19 7.94
N VAL A 111 -0.19 8.12 6.66
CA VAL A 111 0.78 8.27 5.57
C VAL A 111 1.40 9.66 5.56
N ALA A 112 0.64 10.72 5.86
CA ALA A 112 1.22 12.05 6.02
C ALA A 112 2.29 12.09 7.13
N ALA A 113 2.08 11.38 8.24
CA ALA A 113 3.07 11.26 9.31
C ALA A 113 4.31 10.46 8.86
N LEU A 114 4.14 9.37 8.09
CA LEU A 114 5.25 8.62 7.51
C LEU A 114 6.07 9.48 6.54
N VAL A 115 5.41 10.23 5.66
CA VAL A 115 6.08 11.15 4.72
C VAL A 115 6.92 12.18 5.47
N ALA A 116 6.39 12.74 6.57
CA ALA A 116 7.14 13.68 7.40
C ALA A 116 8.38 13.02 8.03
N ALA A 117 8.23 11.81 8.59
CA ALA A 117 9.32 11.09 9.26
C ALA A 117 10.44 10.62 8.30
N GLU A 118 10.14 10.39 7.02
CA GLU A 118 11.12 9.99 6.00
C GLU A 118 11.76 11.20 5.28
N SER A 119 11.26 12.42 5.51
CA SER A 119 11.79 13.66 4.92
C SER A 119 12.74 14.43 5.86
N GLU A 120 12.81 14.04 7.12
CA GLU A 120 13.81 14.51 8.11
C GLU A 120 15.17 13.84 7.89
#